data_AF-A0A976EF08-F1
#
_entry.id   AF-A0A976EF08-F1
#
_cell.length_a   1.000
_cell.length_b   1.000
_cell.length_c   1.000
_cell.angle_alpha   90.00
_cell.angle_beta   90.00
_cell.angle_gamma   90.00
#
_symmetry.space_group_name_H-M   'P 1'
#
loop_
_entity.id
_entity.type
_entity.pdbx_description
1 polymer ?
#
loop_
_entity_poly.entity_id
_entity_poly.type
_entity_poly.pdbx_seq_one_letter_code
_entity_poly.pdbx_strand_id
1 'polypeptide(L)'
;FGGVYIDFDCECLKPIDALLTHPVCIGLEPRDERLHQEFPFFLGSAYMSAEPKTAFFKATIERCKMQLELLTPRWQELGKYHYVMETTGPTLINRVYHDFEGKENIRLLPPELVGPFRGREATLYRENKKLGYGADKLKDAYAIHHFIGSWL
;
A
#
# COMPACT_ATOMS: atom_id res chain seq x y z
N PHE A 1 14.69 1.88 12.04
CA PHE A 1 13.70 2.62 12.85
C PHE A 1 12.36 1.92 12.74
N GLY A 2 11.35 2.38 13.48
CA GLY A 2 9.95 2.02 13.29
C GLY A 2 9.14 3.30 13.05
N GLY A 3 7.82 3.20 13.14
CA GLY A 3 6.90 4.32 12.99
C GLY A 3 5.88 4.07 11.89
N VAL A 4 5.37 5.16 11.34
CA VAL A 4 4.30 5.16 10.34
C VAL A 4 4.84 5.76 9.05
N TYR A 5 4.69 5.03 7.95
CA TYR A 5 4.89 5.48 6.59
C TYR A 5 3.53 5.68 5.94
N ILE A 6 3.29 6.87 5.42
CA ILE A 6 2.07 7.22 4.69
C ILE A 6 2.48 8.05 3.47
N ASP A 7 1.91 7.76 2.31
CA ASP A 7 2.14 8.55 1.09
C ASP A 7 1.69 10.01 1.28
N PHE A 8 2.39 10.94 0.62
CA PHE A 8 2.16 12.37 0.81
C PHE A 8 0.78 12.84 0.33
N ASP A 9 0.20 12.11 -0.61
CA ASP A 9 -1.14 12.32 -1.13
C ASP A 9 -2.21 11.53 -0.35
N CYS A 10 -1.93 11.18 0.91
CA CYS A 10 -2.94 10.69 1.83
C CYS A 10 -3.53 11.82 2.68
N GLU A 11 -4.86 11.96 2.66
CA GLU A 11 -5.61 12.86 3.54
C GLU A 11 -5.95 12.11 4.83
N CYS A 12 -5.47 12.60 5.98
CA CYS A 12 -5.83 12.05 7.29
C CYS A 12 -7.17 12.64 7.77
N LEU A 13 -8.14 11.78 8.08
CA LEU A 13 -9.49 12.17 8.50
C LEU A 13 -9.67 12.16 10.02
N LYS A 14 -8.92 11.31 10.74
CA LYS A 14 -9.00 11.16 12.20
C LYS A 14 -7.72 10.48 12.75
N PRO A 15 -7.45 10.57 14.07
CA PRO A 15 -6.28 9.96 14.68
C PRO A 15 -6.18 8.45 14.39
N ILE A 16 -4.98 7.98 14.04
CA ILE A 16 -4.74 6.61 13.55
C ILE A 16 -4.35 5.62 14.65
N ASP A 17 -4.21 6.05 15.90
CA ASP A 17 -3.73 5.25 17.03
C ASP A 17 -4.49 3.93 17.18
N ALA A 18 -5.81 3.94 16.93
CA ALA A 18 -6.67 2.77 16.98
C ALA A 18 -6.37 1.71 15.88
N LEU A 19 -5.65 2.09 14.82
CA LEU A 19 -5.23 1.17 13.77
C LEU A 19 -3.93 0.44 14.12
N LEU A 20 -3.07 1.04 14.94
CA LEU A 20 -1.71 0.61 15.22
C LEU A 20 -1.64 -0.44 16.34
N THR A 21 -2.32 -1.56 16.14
CA THR A 21 -2.50 -2.59 17.19
C THR A 21 -1.59 -3.80 17.05
N HIS A 22 -0.77 -3.86 16.00
CA HIS A 22 0.14 -4.98 15.72
C HIS A 22 1.55 -4.46 15.41
N PRO A 23 2.60 -5.30 15.59
CA PRO A 23 3.97 -4.93 15.26
C PRO A 23 4.15 -4.43 13.83
N VAL A 24 3.31 -4.89 12.90
CA VAL A 24 3.21 -4.34 11.54
C VAL A 24 1.73 -4.16 11.19
N CYS A 25 1.37 -2.99 10.66
CA CYS A 25 0.05 -2.79 10.06
C CYS A 25 0.21 -2.28 8.62
N ILE A 26 -0.47 -2.89 7.65
CA ILE A 26 -0.37 -2.54 6.22
C ILE A 26 -1.77 -2.35 5.63
N GLY A 27 -1.97 -1.25 4.90
CA GLY A 27 -3.20 -0.98 4.16
C GLY A 27 -3.38 -1.90 2.97
N LEU A 28 -4.59 -2.41 2.79
CA LEU A 28 -5.00 -3.06 1.57
C LEU A 28 -5.51 -2.02 0.57
N GLU A 29 -5.20 -2.23 -0.70
CA GLU A 29 -5.81 -1.49 -1.80
C GLU A 29 -7.20 -2.08 -2.12
N PRO A 30 -8.19 -1.25 -2.49
CA PRO A 30 -9.41 -1.75 -3.07
C PRO A 30 -9.11 -2.66 -4.26
N ARG A 31 -9.75 -3.83 -4.30
CA ARG A 31 -9.51 -4.83 -5.34
C ARG A 31 -9.71 -4.21 -6.73
N ASP A 32 -8.67 -4.28 -7.58
CA ASP A 32 -8.78 -4.06 -9.02
C ASP A 32 -8.46 -5.39 -9.71
N GLU A 33 -9.48 -6.02 -10.30
CA GLU A 33 -9.35 -7.31 -10.97
C GLU A 33 -8.46 -7.27 -12.21
N ARG A 34 -8.13 -6.10 -12.74
CA ARG A 34 -7.22 -5.97 -13.89
C ARG A 34 -5.76 -5.94 -13.45
N LEU A 35 -5.49 -5.37 -12.27
CA LEU A 35 -4.13 -5.13 -11.79
C LEU A 35 -3.65 -6.16 -10.76
N HIS A 36 -4.56 -6.76 -10.00
CA HIS A 36 -4.21 -7.53 -8.80
C HIS A 36 -4.41 -9.06 -8.97
N GLN A 37 -4.52 -9.58 -10.19
CA GLN A 37 -4.91 -10.98 -10.47
C GLN A 37 -4.03 -12.03 -9.78
N GLU A 38 -2.75 -11.72 -9.57
CA GLU A 38 -1.77 -12.62 -8.97
C GLU A 38 -2.04 -12.94 -7.49
N PHE A 39 -2.68 -12.04 -6.76
CA PHE A 39 -2.87 -12.16 -5.31
C PHE A 39 -4.36 -12.17 -4.94
N PRO A 40 -4.79 -12.90 -3.89
CA PRO A 40 -6.18 -12.90 -3.43
C PRO A 40 -6.62 -11.51 -2.91
N PHE A 41 -5.70 -10.76 -2.33
CA PHE A 41 -5.85 -9.36 -1.94
C PHE A 41 -4.52 -8.65 -2.19
N PHE A 42 -4.56 -7.32 -2.27
CA PHE A 42 -3.39 -6.53 -2.64
C PHE A 42 -3.01 -5.58 -1.52
N LEU A 43 -1.81 -5.74 -0.98
CA LEU A 43 -1.20 -4.81 -0.04
C LEU A 43 -0.79 -3.55 -0.81
N GLY A 44 -1.25 -2.40 -0.34
CA GLY A 44 -0.79 -1.11 -0.82
C GLY A 44 0.54 -0.73 -0.20
N SER A 45 1.26 0.16 -0.87
CA SER A 45 2.43 0.83 -0.31
C SER A 45 2.10 2.16 0.36
N ALA A 46 0.87 2.65 0.24
CA ALA A 46 0.49 4.00 0.67
C ALA A 46 0.28 4.16 2.18
N TYR A 47 0.07 3.06 2.91
CA TYR A 47 -0.10 3.07 4.36
C TYR A 47 0.58 1.86 4.98
N MET A 48 1.64 2.09 5.73
CA MET A 48 2.38 1.06 6.45
C MET A 48 2.82 1.56 7.80
N SER A 49 2.85 0.68 8.80
CA SER A 49 3.48 0.98 10.08
C SER A 49 4.25 -0.24 10.56
N ALA A 50 5.28 0.01 11.34
CA ALA A 50 6.07 -1.05 11.97
C ALA A 50 6.71 -0.61 13.27
N GLU A 51 6.79 -1.53 14.20
CA GLU A 51 7.78 -1.45 15.27
C GLU A 51 9.21 -1.53 14.70
N PRO A 52 10.23 -1.02 15.41
CA PRO A 52 11.60 -1.13 14.95
C PRO A 52 12.04 -2.58 14.75
N LYS A 53 12.74 -2.84 13.64
CA LYS A 53 13.47 -4.10 13.36
C LYS A 53 12.59 -5.36 13.20
N THR A 54 11.34 -5.21 12.76
CA THR A 54 10.43 -6.33 12.47
C THR A 54 11.02 -7.30 11.43
N ALA A 55 10.71 -8.58 11.58
CA ALA A 55 11.18 -9.62 10.66
C ALA A 55 10.62 -9.44 9.24
N PHE A 56 9.36 -8.99 9.13
CA PHE A 56 8.72 -8.72 7.84
C PHE A 56 9.49 -7.71 7.00
N PHE A 57 9.77 -6.51 7.53
CA PHE A 57 10.50 -5.49 6.76
C PHE A 57 11.96 -5.85 6.51
N LYS A 58 12.60 -6.66 7.37
CA LYS A 58 13.91 -7.23 7.05
C LYS A 58 13.82 -8.14 5.82
N ALA A 59 12.85 -9.05 5.78
CA ALA A 59 12.63 -9.91 4.61
C ALA A 59 12.32 -9.09 3.35
N THR A 60 11.52 -8.02 3.46
CA THR A 60 11.23 -7.09 2.36
C THR A 60 12.50 -6.42 1.82
N ILE A 61 13.37 -5.92 2.71
CA ILE A 61 14.63 -5.27 2.32
C ILE A 61 15.57 -6.27 1.63
N GLU A 62 15.70 -7.49 2.14
CA GLU A 62 16.54 -8.50 1.50
C GLU A 62 15.99 -8.92 0.13
N ARG A 63 14.66 -9.09 0.01
CA ARG A 63 14.02 -9.35 -1.29
C ARG A 63 14.23 -8.19 -2.27
N CYS A 64 14.16 -6.95 -1.80
CA CYS A 64 14.42 -5.75 -2.60
C CYS A 64 15.85 -5.75 -3.17
N LYS A 65 16.87 -6.02 -2.34
CA LYS A 65 18.26 -6.14 -2.81
C LYS A 65 18.41 -7.20 -3.91
N MET A 66 17.85 -8.40 -3.68
CA MET A 66 17.89 -9.48 -4.67
C MET A 66 17.20 -9.09 -5.98
N GLN A 67 16.02 -8.44 -5.92
CA GLN A 67 15.30 -8.02 -7.12
C GLN A 67 16.01 -6.89 -7.86
N LEU A 68 16.61 -5.94 -7.14
CA LEU A 68 17.43 -4.90 -7.75
C LEU A 68 18.63 -5.51 -8.48
N GLU A 69 19.37 -6.43 -7.87
CA GLU A 69 20.50 -7.11 -8.52
C GLU A 69 20.07 -7.87 -9.79
N LEU A 70 18.92 -8.54 -9.72
CA LEU A 70 18.39 -9.34 -10.83
C LEU A 70 17.85 -8.48 -11.99
N LEU A 71 17.10 -7.42 -11.69
CA LEU A 71 16.30 -6.69 -12.67
C LEU A 71 16.95 -5.41 -13.16
N THR A 72 17.87 -4.79 -12.40
CA THR A 72 18.54 -3.54 -12.80
C THR A 72 19.24 -3.67 -14.15
N PRO A 73 19.97 -4.76 -14.48
CA PRO A 73 20.64 -4.88 -15.78
C PRO A 73 19.68 -4.87 -16.98
N ARG A 74 18.39 -5.13 -16.75
CA ARG A 74 17.36 -5.26 -17.80
C ARG A 74 16.25 -4.23 -17.66
N TRP A 75 16.42 -3.18 -16.84
CA TRP A 75 15.35 -2.26 -16.50
C TRP A 75 14.76 -1.55 -17.73
N GLN A 76 15.57 -1.25 -18.76
CA GLN A 76 15.07 -0.65 -20.00
C GLN A 76 14.14 -1.59 -20.77
N GLU A 77 14.39 -2.90 -20.76
CA GLU A 77 13.54 -3.90 -21.41
C GLU A 77 12.21 -4.08 -20.68
N LEU A 78 12.26 -4.08 -19.34
CA LEU A 78 11.09 -4.25 -18.47
C LEU A 78 10.17 -3.02 -18.48
N GLY A 79 10.74 -1.83 -18.71
CA GLY A 79 10.06 -0.56 -18.57
C GLY A 79 9.96 -0.12 -17.10
N LYS A 80 9.95 1.21 -16.90
CA LYS A 80 10.00 1.86 -15.57
C LYS A 80 8.92 1.33 -14.61
N TYR A 81 7.68 1.24 -15.06
CA TYR A 81 6.56 0.81 -14.21
C TYR A 81 6.78 -0.60 -13.66
N HIS A 82 6.99 -1.58 -14.54
CA HIS A 82 7.17 -2.96 -14.12
C HIS A 82 8.42 -3.15 -13.27
N TYR A 83 9.53 -2.49 -13.66
CA TYR A 83 10.76 -2.48 -12.86
C TYR A 83 10.53 -1.95 -11.43
N VAL A 84 9.86 -0.81 -11.27
CA VAL A 84 9.54 -0.27 -9.93
C VAL A 84 8.65 -1.22 -9.15
N MET A 85 7.56 -1.71 -9.76
CA MET A 85 6.60 -2.59 -9.09
C MET A 85 7.27 -3.86 -8.53
N GLU A 86 8.16 -4.50 -9.30
CA GLU A 86 8.84 -5.74 -8.93
C GLU A 86 10.06 -5.55 -8.00
N THR A 87 10.68 -4.37 -7.96
CA THR A 87 11.90 -4.13 -7.16
C THR A 87 11.68 -3.37 -5.86
N THR A 88 10.80 -2.38 -5.83
CA THR A 88 10.61 -1.50 -4.66
C THR A 88 9.16 -1.14 -4.41
N GLY A 89 8.28 -1.44 -5.36
CA GLY A 89 6.86 -1.13 -5.31
C GLY A 89 6.02 -2.21 -4.64
N PRO A 90 4.68 -2.06 -4.72
CA PRO A 90 3.76 -2.90 -3.99
C PRO A 90 3.76 -4.36 -4.45
N THR A 91 4.11 -4.69 -5.71
CA THR A 91 4.21 -6.11 -6.12
C THR A 91 5.26 -6.85 -5.31
N LEU A 92 6.43 -6.25 -5.06
CA LEU A 92 7.45 -6.86 -4.20
C LEU A 92 6.92 -7.14 -2.78
N ILE A 93 6.26 -6.17 -2.16
CA ILE A 93 5.72 -6.31 -0.80
C ILE A 93 4.66 -7.40 -0.75
N ASN A 94 3.81 -7.50 -1.78
CA ASN A 94 2.82 -8.55 -1.90
C ASN A 94 3.47 -9.93 -2.00
N ARG A 95 4.48 -10.12 -2.85
CA ARG A 95 5.23 -11.38 -2.94
C ARG A 95 5.81 -11.78 -1.59
N VAL A 96 6.48 -10.84 -0.93
CA VAL A 96 7.06 -11.07 0.40
C VAL A 96 5.98 -11.49 1.39
N TYR A 97 4.89 -10.75 1.51
CA TYR A 97 3.81 -11.07 2.45
C TYR A 97 3.21 -12.46 2.21
N HIS A 98 2.90 -12.81 0.97
CA HIS A 98 2.28 -14.10 0.66
C HIS A 98 3.23 -15.26 1.00
N ASP A 99 4.54 -15.11 0.75
CA ASP A 99 5.58 -16.08 1.11
C ASP A 99 5.94 -16.09 2.62
N PHE A 100 5.67 -15.01 3.34
CA PHE A 100 6.21 -14.78 4.69
C PHE A 100 5.55 -15.66 5.76
N GLU A 101 6.36 -16.34 6.57
CA GLU A 101 5.92 -16.97 7.81
C GLU A 101 5.84 -15.92 8.94
N GLY A 102 4.89 -16.05 9.88
CA GLY A 102 4.74 -15.07 10.96
C GLY A 102 3.69 -13.98 10.71
N LYS A 103 2.67 -14.29 9.88
CA LYS A 103 1.58 -13.35 9.51
C LYS A 103 0.74 -12.92 10.71
N GLU A 104 0.78 -13.63 11.84
CA GLU A 104 0.10 -13.24 13.09
C GLU A 104 0.61 -11.92 13.67
N ASN A 105 1.82 -11.49 13.32
CA ASN A 105 2.38 -10.19 13.72
C ASN A 105 2.00 -9.05 12.77
N ILE A 106 1.22 -9.34 11.72
CA ILE A 106 0.87 -8.40 10.66
C ILE A 106 -0.64 -8.22 10.64
N ARG A 107 -1.09 -6.99 10.88
CA ARG A 107 -2.48 -6.61 10.65
C ARG A 107 -2.65 -6.04 9.26
N LEU A 108 -3.52 -6.66 8.48
CA LEU A 108 -4.02 -6.06 7.25
C LEU A 108 -5.17 -5.11 7.58
N LEU A 109 -5.00 -3.84 7.22
CA LEU A 109 -6.03 -2.82 7.36
C LEU A 109 -6.89 -2.83 6.11
N PRO A 110 -8.20 -3.11 6.23
CA PRO A 110 -9.06 -3.20 5.06
C PRO A 110 -9.21 -1.82 4.38
N PRO A 111 -9.51 -1.78 3.08
CA PRO A 111 -9.52 -0.52 2.32
C PRO A 111 -10.46 0.54 2.91
N GLU A 112 -11.57 0.13 3.51
CA GLU A 112 -12.57 0.99 4.14
C GLU A 112 -11.98 1.86 5.27
N LEU A 113 -10.84 1.46 5.86
CA LEU A 113 -10.19 2.22 6.92
C LEU A 113 -9.12 3.20 6.42
N VAL A 114 -8.36 2.88 5.35
CA VAL A 114 -7.16 3.67 5.00
C VAL A 114 -7.11 4.15 3.55
N GLY A 115 -7.96 3.60 2.67
CA GLY A 115 -7.99 3.95 1.25
C GLY A 115 -9.25 3.42 0.58
N PRO A 116 -10.45 3.97 0.88
CA PRO A 116 -11.73 3.37 0.46
C PRO A 116 -12.07 3.59 -1.03
N PHE A 117 -11.27 4.40 -1.73
CA PHE A 117 -11.48 4.74 -3.14
C PHE A 117 -10.44 4.05 -4.03
N ARG A 118 -10.88 3.55 -5.18
CA ARG A 118 -9.97 3.22 -6.30
C ARG A 118 -9.47 4.51 -6.96
N GLY A 119 -8.38 4.45 -7.73
CA GLY A 119 -7.76 5.63 -8.34
C GLY A 119 -8.74 6.57 -9.07
N ARG A 120 -9.67 6.04 -9.88
CA ARG A 120 -10.71 6.87 -10.54
C ARG A 120 -11.70 7.48 -9.55
N GLU A 121 -12.08 6.73 -8.52
CA GLU A 121 -13.01 7.21 -7.48
C GLU A 121 -12.36 8.30 -6.63
N ALA A 122 -11.05 8.21 -6.38
CA ALA A 122 -10.30 9.25 -5.67
C ALA A 122 -10.28 10.56 -6.47
N THR A 123 -10.10 10.47 -7.79
CA THR A 123 -10.23 11.64 -8.69
C THR A 123 -11.63 12.24 -8.64
N LEU A 124 -12.67 11.41 -8.76
CA LEU A 124 -14.07 11.89 -8.68
C LEU A 124 -14.38 12.53 -7.33
N TYR A 125 -13.85 11.99 -6.24
CA TYR A 125 -13.96 12.57 -4.91
C TYR A 125 -13.32 13.96 -4.84
N ARG A 126 -12.08 14.14 -5.33
CA ARG A 126 -11.45 15.47 -5.35
C ARG A 126 -12.26 16.51 -6.12
N GLU A 127 -12.84 16.12 -7.24
CA GLU A 127 -13.65 16.99 -8.10
C GLU A 127 -15.03 17.31 -7.50
N ASN A 128 -15.64 16.35 -6.79
CA ASN A 128 -17.05 16.41 -6.40
C ASN A 128 -17.29 16.35 -4.89
N LYS A 129 -16.26 16.52 -4.04
CA LYS A 129 -16.37 16.46 -2.57
C LYS A 129 -17.48 17.38 -2.03
N LYS A 130 -17.60 18.59 -2.57
CA LYS A 130 -18.64 19.58 -2.17
C LYS A 130 -20.07 19.13 -2.50
N LEU A 131 -20.22 18.17 -3.39
CA LEU A 131 -21.49 17.57 -3.79
C LEU A 131 -21.81 16.29 -3.00
N GLY A 132 -20.97 15.93 -2.01
CA GLY A 132 -21.19 14.78 -1.14
C GLY A 132 -20.76 13.43 -1.73
N TYR A 133 -20.05 13.40 -2.87
CA TYR A 133 -19.57 12.15 -3.46
C TYR A 133 -18.72 11.36 -2.46
N GLY A 134 -19.03 10.08 -2.29
CA GLY A 134 -18.23 9.15 -1.48
C GLY A 134 -18.43 9.26 0.03
N ALA A 135 -19.34 10.10 0.53
CA ALA A 135 -19.55 10.28 1.97
C ALA A 135 -19.80 8.97 2.73
N ASP A 136 -20.59 8.06 2.16
CA ASP A 136 -20.89 6.75 2.77
C ASP A 136 -19.64 5.88 2.93
N LYS A 137 -18.71 5.93 1.97
CA LYS A 137 -17.44 5.21 2.01
C LYS A 137 -16.46 5.77 3.06
N LEU A 138 -16.67 7.01 3.50
CA LEU A 138 -15.80 7.71 4.45
C LEU A 138 -16.24 7.58 5.90
N LYS A 139 -17.42 6.99 6.17
CA LYS A 139 -17.99 6.88 7.51
C LYS A 139 -17.00 6.30 8.53
N ASP A 140 -16.34 5.21 8.16
CA ASP A 140 -15.39 4.50 9.04
C ASP A 140 -13.92 4.76 8.67
N ALA A 141 -13.66 5.54 7.61
CA ALA A 141 -12.32 5.81 7.11
C ALA A 141 -11.51 6.69 8.08
N TYR A 142 -10.22 6.34 8.21
CA TYR A 142 -9.19 7.09 8.91
C TYR A 142 -8.35 7.93 7.96
N ALA A 143 -8.20 7.46 6.72
CA ALA A 143 -7.45 8.16 5.69
C ALA A 143 -8.06 7.93 4.30
N ILE A 144 -7.66 8.79 3.37
CA ILE A 144 -7.95 8.68 1.94
C ILE A 144 -6.63 8.73 1.18
N HIS A 145 -6.30 7.69 0.43
CA HIS A 145 -5.22 7.73 -0.54
C HIS A 145 -5.73 8.32 -1.87
N HIS A 146 -5.08 9.39 -2.36
CA HIS A 146 -5.54 10.13 -3.54
C HIS A 146 -5.02 9.59 -4.89
N PHE A 147 -4.04 8.68 -4.90
CA PHE A 147 -3.44 8.10 -6.10
C PHE A 147 -2.99 9.16 -7.13
N ILE A 148 -2.33 10.22 -6.68
CA ILE A 148 -1.80 11.28 -7.55
C ILE A 148 -0.81 10.68 -8.56
N GLY A 149 -0.06 9.65 -8.17
CA GLY A 149 0.78 8.90 -9.09
C GLY A 149 1.91 9.74 -9.73
N SER A 150 2.38 10.77 -9.04
CA SER A 150 3.38 11.73 -9.57
C SER A 150 4.75 11.12 -9.88
N TRP A 151 4.95 9.85 -9.53
CA TRP A 151 6.16 9.09 -9.80
C TRP A 151 6.11 8.29 -11.12
N LEU A 152 4.93 8.16 -11.74
CA LEU A 152 4.74 7.44 -13.01
C LEU A 152 5.42 8.17 -14.16
#